data_AF-A0A538AF38-F1
#
_entry.id   AF-A0A538AF38-F1
#
_cell.length_a   1.000
_cell.length_b   1.000
_cell.length_c   1.000
_cell.angle_alpha   90.00
_cell.angle_beta   90.00
_cell.angle_gamma   90.00
#
_symmetry.space_group_name_H-M   'P 1'
#
loop_
_entity.id
_entity.type
_entity.pdbx_description
1 polymer ?
#
loop_
_entity_poly.entity_id
_entity_poly.type
_entity_poly.pdbx_seq_one_letter_code
_entity_poly.pdbx_strand_id
1 'polypeptide(L)'
;MTTRRQVRAYLRTVIAACALALLISAGGNAGAAGTTGNQLLNSSLEQGSGNTPSCWLLGGYGTNSYQWTWTTDAHTGSHAENLNVTSYTNGDRKLLTAFSGNCSPAVTPSHSYTVTVWYKSTAQPSIFAFSRTSSSWFQWWAQSPRLQSSSSWREASWTTPVVPAGVSTLSIGLGLRSAGSLTMDDFSLVDSTSSGGADTTPPSSTISCNGAPCSGGYYNASVNVSLAATDNSGGSGVASIRYTTDGTTPTLSNGSSYSAPLVIGANMTLAYRAYDNAGNAEAVKTQTIQIDQSAPTVSLSAPTAGAVLSGTSTLSASASDNVAVNHVDFLVDGTRVGSASSAPYSIGWNSTSVGNGTHTVAARALDGAGNVATSGAATVTVSNITAPPPPPPPPPPPPPPPPPPPPPPPSGYFSTLSSGVSGLPKADGACALLLTTSTWDPRPDNQAANHNVPADPSAVPWSNAEIGSYWAKWIAKRNQVTGNETGTTNQILQWAACKWGMDEDLLRAVAVQESD
;
A
#
# COMPACT_ATOMS: atom_id res chain seq x y z
N MET A 1 10.25 3.05 -85.10
CA MET A 1 9.07 2.19 -85.32
C MET A 1 9.62 0.77 -85.27
N THR A 2 9.45 -0.02 -84.20
CA THR A 2 8.22 -0.80 -83.94
C THR A 2 8.21 -1.28 -82.48
N THR A 3 8.19 -0.36 -81.51
CA THR A 3 8.07 -0.65 -80.06
C THR A 3 6.77 -0.08 -79.46
N ARG A 4 5.65 -0.26 -80.18
CA ARG A 4 4.29 0.09 -79.70
C ARG A 4 3.19 -0.87 -80.20
N ARG A 5 3.51 -2.10 -80.60
CA ARG A 5 2.55 -3.09 -81.15
C ARG A 5 2.48 -4.45 -80.45
N GLN A 6 3.05 -4.61 -79.26
CA GLN A 6 2.89 -5.84 -78.44
C GLN A 6 2.30 -5.62 -77.04
N VAL A 7 1.70 -4.44 -76.77
CA VAL A 7 1.01 -4.13 -75.49
C VAL A 7 -0.54 -4.13 -75.66
N ARG A 8 -1.06 -4.63 -76.78
CA ARG A 8 -2.52 -4.67 -77.06
C ARG A 8 -3.12 -6.09 -77.25
N ALA A 9 -2.37 -7.15 -76.94
CA ALA A 9 -2.84 -8.54 -77.09
C ALA A 9 -2.95 -9.33 -75.77
N TYR A 10 -2.71 -8.73 -74.60
CA TYR A 10 -2.78 -9.42 -73.30
C TYR A 10 -3.80 -8.84 -72.29
N LEU A 11 -4.64 -7.90 -72.73
CA LEU A 11 -5.60 -7.20 -71.85
C LEU A 11 -7.07 -7.38 -72.26
N ARG A 12 -7.42 -8.49 -72.93
CA ARG A 12 -8.80 -8.83 -73.33
C ARG A 12 -9.24 -10.27 -73.02
N THR A 13 -8.56 -10.96 -72.11
CA THR A 13 -8.90 -12.34 -71.68
C THR A 13 -9.07 -12.45 -70.16
N VAL A 14 -9.61 -11.41 -69.52
CA VAL A 14 -9.90 -11.41 -68.05
C VAL A 14 -11.36 -11.05 -67.75
N ILE A 15 -12.20 -10.80 -68.76
CA ILE A 15 -13.63 -10.51 -68.54
C ILE A 15 -14.42 -11.34 -69.55
N ALA A 16 -15.25 -12.26 -69.07
CA ALA A 16 -16.13 -13.20 -69.77
C ALA A 16 -15.63 -14.64 -69.99
N ALA A 17 -15.54 -15.41 -68.90
CA ALA A 17 -15.88 -16.85 -68.91
C ALA A 17 -16.29 -17.29 -67.49
N CYS A 18 -17.44 -17.94 -67.40
CA CYS A 18 -18.02 -18.63 -66.24
C CYS A 18 -18.68 -17.78 -65.14
N ALA A 19 -19.78 -17.14 -65.51
CA ALA A 19 -20.98 -17.16 -64.68
C ALA A 19 -21.97 -18.20 -65.24
N LEU A 20 -22.48 -19.05 -64.35
CA LEU A 20 -23.74 -19.82 -64.40
C LEU A 20 -23.75 -21.27 -64.92
N ALA A 21 -23.67 -22.23 -63.97
CA ALA A 21 -24.54 -23.41 -63.77
C ALA A 21 -23.90 -24.32 -62.68
N LEU A 22 -24.13 -24.12 -61.38
CA LEU A 22 -25.26 -24.51 -60.52
C LEU A 22 -25.38 -26.04 -60.25
N LEU A 23 -25.08 -26.40 -58.99
CA LEU A 23 -25.55 -27.53 -58.15
C LEU A 23 -25.16 -28.99 -58.51
N ILE A 24 -24.10 -29.50 -57.87
CA ILE A 24 -24.09 -30.85 -57.22
C ILE A 24 -23.26 -30.78 -55.92
N SER A 25 -23.92 -31.10 -54.80
CA SER A 25 -23.45 -31.48 -53.46
C SER A 25 -22.32 -30.66 -52.79
N ALA A 26 -22.75 -29.73 -51.93
CA ALA A 26 -22.06 -29.48 -50.67
C ALA A 26 -22.05 -30.80 -49.86
N GLY A 27 -20.88 -31.37 -49.67
CA GLY A 27 -20.69 -32.62 -48.93
C GLY A 27 -19.22 -32.97 -48.83
N GLY A 28 -18.57 -32.54 -47.75
CA GLY A 28 -17.16 -32.81 -47.48
C GLY A 28 -16.58 -31.77 -46.55
N ASN A 29 -17.01 -31.81 -45.29
CA ASN A 29 -16.57 -30.94 -44.20
C ASN A 29 -15.06 -30.67 -44.21
N ALA A 30 -14.73 -29.38 -44.15
CA ALA A 30 -13.59 -28.92 -43.37
C ALA A 30 -13.71 -29.50 -41.95
N GLY A 31 -12.74 -30.31 -41.53
CA GLY A 31 -12.77 -30.91 -40.21
C GLY A 31 -11.81 -32.10 -40.06
N ALA A 32 -10.55 -31.79 -39.77
CA ALA A 32 -9.82 -32.52 -38.74
C ALA A 32 -9.34 -31.45 -37.74
N ALA A 33 -9.70 -31.64 -36.48
CA ALA A 33 -9.80 -30.61 -35.45
C ALA A 33 -8.47 -29.91 -35.16
N GLY A 34 -8.32 -28.68 -35.66
CA GLY A 34 -7.36 -27.73 -35.11
C GLY A 34 -7.81 -27.38 -33.70
N THR A 35 -6.95 -27.64 -32.72
CA THR A 35 -7.07 -27.05 -31.39
C THR A 35 -7.26 -25.55 -31.55
N THR A 36 -8.36 -25.01 -31.02
CA THR A 36 -8.64 -23.56 -30.96
C THR A 36 -7.39 -22.83 -30.48
N GLY A 37 -6.73 -22.07 -31.35
CA GLY A 37 -5.55 -21.26 -31.03
C GLY A 37 -4.23 -21.63 -31.72
N ASN A 38 -4.11 -22.78 -32.43
CA ASN A 38 -2.90 -23.11 -33.20
C ASN A 38 -2.78 -22.25 -34.47
N GLN A 39 -1.67 -21.54 -34.61
CA GLN A 39 -1.42 -20.62 -35.72
C GLN A 39 -0.76 -21.27 -36.95
N LEU A 40 -0.35 -22.55 -36.85
CA LEU A 40 0.34 -23.25 -37.92
C LEU A 40 -0.64 -23.90 -38.91
N LEU A 41 -0.38 -23.71 -40.21
CA LEU A 41 -1.10 -24.41 -41.27
C LEU A 41 -0.49 -25.79 -41.51
N ASN A 42 -1.34 -26.79 -41.78
CA ASN A 42 -0.93 -28.18 -42.01
C ASN A 42 0.01 -28.68 -40.92
N SER A 43 -0.32 -28.40 -39.67
CA SER A 43 0.55 -28.64 -38.53
C SER A 43 0.71 -30.13 -38.20
N SER A 44 -0.24 -30.96 -38.64
CA SER A 44 -0.19 -32.42 -38.61
C SER A 44 0.50 -33.05 -39.83
N LEU A 45 1.06 -32.25 -40.75
CA LEU A 45 1.84 -32.73 -41.91
C LEU A 45 1.13 -33.65 -42.93
N GLU A 46 -0.18 -33.79 -42.86
CA GLU A 46 -0.96 -34.75 -43.66
C GLU A 46 -1.18 -34.37 -45.13
N GLN A 47 -0.85 -33.14 -45.51
CA GLN A 47 -0.98 -32.65 -46.87
C GLN A 47 0.40 -32.33 -47.44
N GLY A 48 0.67 -32.67 -48.69
CA GLY A 48 2.00 -32.48 -49.28
C GLY A 48 2.13 -32.98 -50.71
N SER A 49 3.31 -32.79 -51.28
CA SER A 49 3.68 -33.32 -52.60
C SER A 49 5.13 -33.80 -52.58
N GLY A 50 5.38 -35.00 -53.10
CA GLY A 50 6.70 -35.64 -52.98
C GLY A 50 7.04 -35.88 -51.51
N ASN A 51 8.22 -35.45 -51.08
CA ASN A 51 8.66 -35.54 -49.68
C ASN A 51 8.53 -34.21 -48.94
N THR A 52 7.61 -33.33 -49.34
CA THR A 52 7.49 -32.00 -48.71
C THR A 52 6.04 -31.74 -48.32
N PRO A 53 5.76 -31.65 -47.01
CA PRO A 53 4.46 -31.24 -46.52
C PRO A 53 4.10 -29.82 -47.00
N SER A 54 2.85 -29.63 -47.41
CA SER A 54 2.29 -28.33 -47.80
C SER A 54 2.48 -27.32 -46.67
N CYS A 55 2.88 -26.09 -47.00
CA CYS A 55 3.25 -25.04 -46.04
C CYS A 55 4.52 -25.29 -45.20
N TRP A 56 5.27 -26.34 -45.50
CA TRP A 56 6.58 -26.59 -44.90
C TRP A 56 7.67 -26.53 -45.97
N LEU A 57 8.90 -26.30 -45.52
CA LEU A 57 10.09 -26.30 -46.35
C LEU A 57 11.14 -27.21 -45.72
N LEU A 58 11.77 -28.04 -46.54
CA LEU A 58 12.94 -28.82 -46.18
C LEU A 58 14.17 -27.90 -46.24
N GLY A 59 14.71 -27.54 -45.08
CA GLY A 59 15.72 -26.48 -44.96
C GLY A 59 17.01 -26.95 -44.30
N GLY A 60 18.00 -26.05 -44.34
CA GLY A 60 19.29 -26.22 -43.67
C GLY A 60 20.46 -25.75 -44.52
N TYR A 61 21.65 -25.65 -43.91
CA TYR A 61 22.89 -25.26 -44.58
C TYR A 61 24.05 -26.18 -44.18
N GLY A 62 25.19 -26.05 -44.87
CA GLY A 62 26.40 -26.81 -44.58
C GLY A 62 26.51 -28.16 -45.30
N THR A 63 27.62 -28.84 -45.04
CA THR A 63 28.05 -30.07 -45.72
C THR A 63 27.64 -31.29 -44.89
N ASN A 64 26.72 -32.08 -45.43
CA ASN A 64 26.19 -33.31 -44.82
C ASN A 64 25.48 -34.17 -45.89
N SER A 65 25.43 -35.48 -45.65
CA SER A 65 24.63 -36.43 -46.43
C SER A 65 23.34 -36.72 -45.68
N TYR A 66 22.19 -36.55 -46.33
CA TYR A 66 20.89 -36.65 -45.68
C TYR A 66 19.80 -37.09 -46.66
N GLN A 67 18.71 -37.59 -46.12
CA GLN A 67 17.50 -37.96 -46.85
C GLN A 67 16.27 -37.51 -46.07
N TRP A 68 15.30 -36.93 -46.78
CA TRP A 68 13.96 -36.64 -46.28
C TRP A 68 12.98 -37.68 -46.82
N THR A 69 12.08 -38.15 -45.96
CA THR A 69 11.04 -39.11 -46.31
C THR A 69 9.73 -38.70 -45.63
N TRP A 70 8.68 -38.52 -46.43
CA TRP A 70 7.32 -38.38 -45.92
C TRP A 70 6.80 -39.78 -45.59
N THR A 71 6.84 -40.12 -44.31
CA THR A 71 6.72 -41.50 -43.81
C THR A 71 5.34 -41.78 -43.24
N THR A 72 4.91 -43.04 -43.27
CA THR A 72 3.67 -43.49 -42.63
C THR A 72 3.83 -43.80 -41.14
N ASP A 73 5.05 -43.73 -40.62
CA ASP A 73 5.35 -43.82 -39.20
C ASP A 73 5.05 -42.48 -38.53
N ALA A 74 3.77 -42.23 -38.28
CA ALA A 74 3.22 -40.97 -37.77
C ALA A 74 2.78 -41.08 -36.30
N HIS A 75 2.69 -39.94 -35.60
CA HIS A 75 2.18 -39.87 -34.22
C HIS A 75 0.66 -39.90 -34.23
N THR A 76 0.05 -39.06 -35.07
CA THR A 76 -1.35 -39.13 -35.43
C THR A 76 -1.50 -39.07 -36.95
N GLY A 77 -2.70 -39.34 -37.47
CA GLY A 77 -2.93 -39.32 -38.92
C GLY A 77 -2.20 -40.43 -39.68
N SER A 78 -1.81 -40.13 -40.92
CA SER A 78 -1.21 -41.08 -41.88
C SER A 78 0.22 -40.71 -42.27
N HIS A 79 0.68 -39.49 -42.01
CA HIS A 79 1.99 -39.03 -42.45
C HIS A 79 2.73 -38.20 -41.41
N ALA A 80 4.02 -38.48 -41.28
CA ALA A 80 4.97 -37.64 -40.57
C ALA A 80 6.18 -37.37 -41.46
N GLU A 81 7.05 -36.44 -41.05
CA GLU A 81 8.27 -36.14 -41.80
C GLU A 81 9.49 -36.76 -41.10
N ASN A 82 10.28 -37.55 -41.83
CA ASN A 82 11.53 -38.12 -41.35
C ASN A 82 12.75 -37.49 -42.04
N LEU A 83 13.69 -37.01 -41.22
CA LEU A 83 15.03 -36.59 -41.60
C LEU A 83 16.03 -37.65 -41.15
N ASN A 84 16.81 -38.21 -42.08
CA ASN A 84 17.95 -39.07 -41.76
C ASN A 84 19.26 -38.45 -42.25
N VAL A 85 20.14 -38.05 -41.33
CA VAL A 85 21.47 -37.50 -41.62
C VAL A 85 22.52 -38.59 -41.43
N THR A 86 23.08 -39.10 -42.53
CA THR A 86 24.03 -40.21 -42.54
C THR A 86 25.49 -39.76 -42.40
N SER A 87 25.82 -38.54 -42.83
CA SER A 87 27.13 -37.92 -42.60
C SER A 87 26.97 -36.46 -42.22
N TYR A 88 27.77 -35.96 -41.28
CA TYR A 88 27.71 -34.57 -40.81
C TYR A 88 29.10 -33.97 -40.65
N THR A 89 29.35 -32.85 -41.33
CA THR A 89 30.56 -32.04 -41.14
C THR A 89 30.24 -30.73 -40.43
N ASN A 90 29.27 -29.96 -40.92
CA ASN A 90 28.83 -28.71 -40.32
C ASN A 90 27.39 -28.33 -40.72
N GLY A 91 26.89 -27.25 -40.11
CA GLY A 91 25.58 -26.69 -40.40
C GLY A 91 24.43 -27.45 -39.75
N ASP A 92 23.33 -27.62 -40.47
CA ASP A 92 22.11 -28.26 -39.98
C ASP A 92 21.18 -28.75 -41.09
N ARG A 93 20.20 -29.56 -40.70
CA ARG A 93 19.02 -29.89 -41.51
C ARG A 93 17.78 -29.81 -40.63
N LYS A 94 16.71 -29.22 -41.17
CA LYS A 94 15.50 -28.88 -40.41
C LYS A 94 14.28 -28.81 -41.32
N LEU A 95 13.14 -29.16 -40.76
CA LEU A 95 11.85 -28.80 -41.32
C LEU A 95 11.49 -27.43 -40.74
N LEU A 96 11.00 -26.51 -41.57
CA LEU A 96 10.55 -25.19 -41.15
C LEU A 96 9.21 -24.88 -41.82
N THR A 97 8.37 -24.07 -41.19
CA THR A 97 7.24 -23.50 -41.90
C THR A 97 7.72 -22.63 -43.06
N ALA A 98 7.08 -22.73 -44.21
CA ALA A 98 7.53 -22.10 -45.45
C ALA A 98 7.61 -20.57 -45.30
N PHE A 99 8.68 -19.96 -45.81
CA PHE A 99 8.93 -18.50 -45.77
C PHE A 99 8.03 -17.68 -46.71
N SER A 100 6.91 -18.25 -47.18
CA SER A 100 6.05 -17.68 -48.22
C SER A 100 4.58 -17.70 -47.82
N GLY A 101 3.84 -16.67 -48.22
CA GLY A 101 2.39 -16.58 -48.02
C GLY A 101 1.99 -16.67 -46.55
N ASN A 102 0.88 -17.35 -46.28
CA ASN A 102 0.31 -17.52 -44.94
C ASN A 102 0.89 -18.72 -44.18
N CYS A 103 1.89 -19.42 -44.73
CA CYS A 103 2.48 -20.60 -44.10
C CYS A 103 3.36 -20.25 -42.89
N SER A 104 3.92 -19.04 -42.88
CA SER A 104 4.57 -18.47 -41.70
C SER A 104 3.56 -17.62 -40.91
N PRO A 105 3.23 -17.98 -39.65
CA PRO A 105 2.23 -17.29 -38.86
C PRO A 105 2.59 -15.83 -38.57
N ALA A 106 1.56 -14.97 -38.53
CA ALA A 106 1.67 -13.62 -38.02
C ALA A 106 1.84 -13.63 -36.51
N VAL A 107 2.66 -12.73 -35.98
CA VAL A 107 2.93 -12.60 -34.54
C VAL A 107 2.86 -11.15 -34.08
N THR A 108 2.61 -10.98 -32.79
CA THR A 108 2.52 -9.68 -32.13
C THR A 108 3.85 -9.36 -31.43
N PRO A 109 4.48 -8.20 -31.70
CA PRO A 109 5.60 -7.74 -30.89
C PRO A 109 5.28 -7.73 -29.39
N SER A 110 6.28 -7.96 -28.55
CA SER A 110 6.16 -8.10 -27.10
C SER A 110 5.43 -9.35 -26.60
N HIS A 111 4.96 -10.24 -27.47
CA HIS A 111 4.41 -11.54 -27.09
C HIS A 111 5.48 -12.64 -27.13
N SER A 112 5.22 -13.77 -26.47
CA SER A 112 5.98 -15.02 -26.62
C SER A 112 5.04 -16.12 -27.12
N TYR A 113 5.60 -17.14 -27.77
CA TYR A 113 4.81 -18.21 -28.37
C TYR A 113 5.30 -19.58 -27.90
N THR A 114 4.36 -20.47 -27.55
CA THR A 114 4.64 -21.85 -27.15
C THR A 114 4.59 -22.71 -28.39
N VAL A 115 5.73 -23.34 -28.71
CA VAL A 115 5.87 -24.33 -29.75
C VAL A 115 5.75 -25.71 -29.14
N THR A 116 4.86 -26.56 -29.64
CA THR A 116 4.90 -28.01 -29.36
C THR A 116 5.12 -28.80 -30.64
N VAL A 117 5.74 -29.98 -30.51
CA VAL A 117 5.98 -30.93 -31.61
C VAL A 117 6.19 -32.33 -31.04
N TRP A 118 5.60 -33.33 -31.67
CA TRP A 118 5.87 -34.74 -31.37
C TRP A 118 7.05 -35.23 -32.22
N TYR A 119 7.97 -35.99 -31.61
CA TYR A 119 9.14 -36.50 -32.34
C TYR A 119 9.67 -37.84 -31.82
N LYS A 120 10.43 -38.51 -32.69
CA LYS A 120 11.35 -39.63 -32.40
C LYS A 120 12.72 -39.26 -32.96
N SER A 121 13.79 -39.55 -32.22
CA SER A 121 15.13 -39.18 -32.66
C SER A 121 16.21 -40.08 -32.08
N THR A 122 17.24 -40.36 -32.89
CA THR A 122 18.49 -41.00 -32.42
C THR A 122 19.56 -39.98 -32.00
N ALA A 123 19.34 -38.70 -32.29
CA ALA A 123 20.20 -37.59 -31.91
C ALA A 123 19.42 -36.56 -31.06
N GLN A 124 20.08 -35.47 -30.63
CA GLN A 124 19.43 -34.42 -29.85
C GLN A 124 18.96 -33.27 -30.76
N PRO A 125 17.66 -33.18 -31.12
CA PRO A 125 17.18 -32.12 -31.99
C PRO A 125 17.04 -30.80 -31.25
N SER A 126 16.75 -29.74 -31.99
CA SER A 126 16.37 -28.43 -31.42
C SER A 126 15.25 -27.83 -32.24
N ILE A 127 14.35 -27.10 -31.57
CA ILE A 127 13.35 -26.26 -32.22
C ILE A 127 14.06 -24.97 -32.65
N PHE A 128 13.80 -24.53 -33.88
CA PHE A 128 14.38 -23.33 -34.48
C PHE A 128 13.28 -22.30 -34.74
N ALA A 129 13.61 -21.04 -34.49
CA ALA A 129 12.76 -19.90 -34.84
C ALA A 129 13.53 -18.91 -35.72
N PHE A 130 12.90 -18.55 -36.83
CA PHE A 130 13.30 -17.47 -37.72
C PHE A 130 12.25 -16.38 -37.64
N SER A 131 12.68 -15.12 -37.70
CA SER A 131 11.80 -13.97 -37.67
C SER A 131 11.99 -13.13 -38.92
N ARG A 132 10.97 -12.36 -39.29
CA ARG A 132 11.12 -11.25 -40.23
C ARG A 132 10.26 -10.06 -39.80
N THR A 133 10.68 -8.90 -40.26
CA THR A 133 9.85 -7.71 -40.30
C THR A 133 9.01 -7.68 -41.57
N SER A 134 8.07 -6.74 -41.68
CA SER A 134 7.23 -6.58 -42.86
C SER A 134 8.02 -6.30 -44.15
N SER A 135 9.25 -5.77 -44.03
CA SER A 135 10.10 -5.35 -45.15
C SER A 135 11.38 -6.17 -45.32
N SER A 136 11.63 -7.21 -44.50
CA SER A 136 12.88 -7.97 -44.53
C SER A 136 12.68 -9.43 -44.95
N TRP A 137 13.78 -10.05 -45.39
CA TRP A 137 13.87 -11.51 -45.49
C TRP A 137 13.89 -12.16 -44.09
N PHE A 138 13.60 -13.47 -44.01
CA PHE A 138 13.71 -14.24 -42.78
C PHE A 138 15.16 -14.33 -42.29
N GLN A 139 15.34 -14.09 -40.99
CA GLN A 139 16.63 -14.14 -40.32
C GLN A 139 16.57 -15.14 -39.17
N TRP A 140 17.70 -15.77 -38.85
CA TRP A 140 17.82 -16.59 -37.66
C TRP A 140 17.54 -15.73 -36.43
N TRP A 141 16.67 -16.22 -35.54
CA TRP A 141 16.26 -15.48 -34.35
C TRP A 141 16.61 -16.21 -33.06
N ALA A 142 16.12 -17.45 -32.89
CA ALA A 142 16.28 -18.20 -31.65
C ALA A 142 16.23 -19.71 -31.89
N GLN A 143 16.62 -20.48 -30.87
CA GLN A 143 16.43 -21.93 -30.84
C GLN A 143 16.21 -22.42 -29.40
N SER A 144 15.57 -23.58 -29.24
CA SER A 144 15.45 -24.27 -27.96
C SER A 144 16.81 -24.80 -27.48
N PRO A 145 16.93 -25.15 -26.18
CA PRO A 145 17.94 -26.11 -25.74
C PRO A 145 17.87 -27.41 -26.54
N ARG A 146 18.97 -28.17 -26.53
CA ARG A 146 19.01 -29.49 -27.16
C ARG A 146 18.04 -30.43 -26.46
N LEU A 147 17.12 -31.00 -27.22
CA LEU A 147 16.09 -31.92 -26.75
C LEU A 147 16.67 -33.33 -26.60
N GLN A 148 16.08 -34.15 -25.74
CA GLN A 148 16.53 -35.53 -25.52
C GLN A 148 16.20 -36.42 -26.73
N SER A 149 17.09 -37.33 -27.10
CA SER A 149 16.79 -38.39 -28.07
C SER A 149 15.74 -39.36 -27.50
N SER A 150 14.93 -39.97 -28.37
CA SER A 150 13.90 -40.94 -27.98
C SER A 150 13.54 -41.88 -29.12
N SER A 151 13.49 -43.19 -28.84
CA SER A 151 13.02 -44.20 -29.77
C SER A 151 11.49 -44.30 -29.87
N SER A 152 10.77 -43.71 -28.90
CA SER A 152 9.31 -43.62 -28.87
C SER A 152 8.85 -42.18 -29.06
N TRP A 153 7.62 -41.98 -29.54
CA TRP A 153 7.04 -40.63 -29.70
C TRP A 153 7.06 -39.88 -28.36
N ARG A 154 7.62 -38.68 -28.37
CA ARG A 154 7.54 -37.75 -27.24
C ARG A 154 7.22 -36.36 -27.72
N GLU A 155 6.48 -35.63 -26.91
CA GLU A 155 6.28 -34.20 -27.14
C GLU A 155 7.51 -33.42 -26.67
N ALA A 156 7.91 -32.42 -27.45
CA ALA A 156 8.71 -31.31 -27.00
C ALA A 156 7.83 -30.06 -26.90
N SER A 157 8.10 -29.24 -25.89
CA SER A 157 7.50 -27.93 -25.72
C SER A 157 8.60 -26.90 -25.49
N TRP A 158 8.53 -25.76 -26.17
CA TRP A 158 9.45 -24.65 -26.01
C TRP A 158 8.74 -23.32 -26.22
N THR A 159 8.88 -22.40 -25.27
CA THR A 159 8.41 -21.02 -25.40
C THR A 159 9.53 -20.15 -26.00
N THR A 160 9.21 -19.43 -27.07
CA THR A 160 10.14 -18.49 -27.70
C THR A 160 10.54 -17.37 -26.72
N PRO A 161 11.69 -16.71 -26.92
CA PRO A 161 11.89 -15.38 -26.36
C PRO A 161 10.78 -14.42 -26.80
N VAL A 162 10.66 -13.29 -26.09
CA VAL A 162 9.72 -12.23 -26.45
C VAL A 162 10.02 -11.70 -27.86
N VAL A 163 8.99 -11.63 -28.70
CA VAL A 163 9.06 -11.15 -30.07
C VAL A 163 9.51 -9.68 -30.09
N PRO A 164 10.65 -9.35 -30.74
CA PRO A 164 11.15 -7.98 -30.82
C PRO A 164 10.20 -7.02 -31.55
N ALA A 165 10.32 -5.72 -31.24
CA ALA A 165 9.62 -4.67 -31.97
C ALA A 165 9.89 -4.76 -33.49
N GLY A 166 8.83 -4.62 -34.29
CA GLY A 166 8.90 -4.63 -35.76
C GLY A 166 8.90 -6.02 -36.41
N VAL A 167 9.02 -7.11 -35.63
CA VAL A 167 8.81 -8.47 -36.13
C VAL A 167 7.33 -8.71 -36.37
N SER A 168 6.98 -9.20 -37.55
CA SER A 168 5.59 -9.41 -37.96
C SER A 168 5.22 -10.87 -38.18
N THR A 169 6.20 -11.75 -38.43
CA THR A 169 5.95 -13.19 -38.65
C THR A 169 7.10 -14.04 -38.15
N LEU A 170 6.77 -15.28 -37.75
CA LEU A 170 7.75 -16.30 -37.42
C LEU A 170 7.71 -17.46 -38.41
N SER A 171 8.85 -18.11 -38.58
CA SER A 171 8.94 -19.46 -39.11
C SER A 171 9.58 -20.37 -38.06
N ILE A 172 8.94 -21.51 -37.82
CA ILE A 172 9.26 -22.41 -36.72
C ILE A 172 9.45 -23.81 -37.28
N GLY A 173 10.29 -24.61 -36.66
CA GLY A 173 10.33 -26.04 -36.92
C GLY A 173 11.46 -26.77 -36.20
N LEU A 174 11.66 -28.04 -36.52
CA LEU A 174 12.55 -28.94 -35.78
C LEU A 174 13.69 -29.45 -36.69
N GLY A 175 14.88 -29.64 -36.12
CA GLY A 175 16.00 -30.16 -36.90
C GLY A 175 17.19 -30.67 -36.10
N LEU A 176 18.18 -31.17 -36.84
CA LEU A 176 19.41 -31.77 -36.34
C LEU A 176 20.65 -30.94 -36.72
N ARG A 177 21.64 -30.94 -35.81
CA ARG A 177 23.00 -30.40 -35.99
C ARG A 177 24.05 -31.50 -35.77
N SER A 178 23.71 -32.74 -36.14
CA SER A 178 24.55 -33.93 -36.01
C SER A 178 24.05 -35.02 -36.96
N ALA A 179 24.82 -36.09 -37.12
CA ALA A 179 24.32 -37.32 -37.72
C ALA A 179 23.24 -37.96 -36.82
N GLY A 180 22.27 -38.64 -37.43
CA GLY A 180 21.14 -39.26 -36.75
C GLY A 180 19.84 -39.17 -37.54
N SER A 181 18.81 -39.86 -37.06
CA SER A 181 17.45 -39.81 -37.60
C SER A 181 16.53 -39.01 -36.68
N LEU A 182 15.58 -38.28 -37.26
CA LEU A 182 14.56 -37.47 -36.60
C LEU A 182 13.24 -37.59 -37.37
N THR A 183 12.25 -38.27 -36.80
CA THR A 183 10.85 -38.23 -37.26
C THR A 183 10.08 -37.21 -36.43
N MET A 184 9.29 -36.35 -37.08
CA MET A 184 8.55 -35.26 -36.44
C MET A 184 7.12 -35.16 -36.96
N ASP A 185 6.21 -34.76 -36.10
CA ASP A 185 4.78 -34.70 -36.37
C ASP A 185 4.05 -33.76 -35.39
N ASP A 186 2.79 -33.43 -35.69
CA ASP A 186 1.87 -32.70 -34.80
C ASP A 186 2.45 -31.45 -34.16
N PHE A 187 2.80 -30.46 -35.00
CA PHE A 187 3.27 -29.17 -34.55
C PHE A 187 2.15 -28.29 -33.99
N SER A 188 2.50 -27.42 -33.05
CA SER A 188 1.64 -26.32 -32.59
C SER A 188 2.45 -25.06 -32.38
N LEU A 189 1.86 -23.91 -32.71
CA LEU A 189 2.31 -22.60 -32.28
C LEU A 189 1.12 -21.87 -31.71
N VAL A 190 1.15 -21.62 -30.40
CA VAL A 190 0.11 -20.86 -29.71
C VAL A 190 0.75 -19.66 -29.06
N ASP A 191 0.07 -18.52 -29.13
CA ASP A 191 0.50 -17.33 -28.40
C ASP A 191 0.46 -17.62 -26.89
N SER A 192 1.62 -17.62 -26.23
CA SER A 192 1.75 -17.95 -24.80
C SER A 192 1.08 -16.92 -23.90
N THR A 193 0.81 -15.71 -24.41
CA THR A 193 -0.04 -14.72 -23.72
C THR A 193 -1.54 -15.05 -23.82
N SER A 194 -1.90 -16.00 -24.69
CA SER A 194 -3.27 -16.56 -24.81
C SER A 194 -3.38 -18.03 -24.36
N SER A 195 -2.27 -18.67 -23.98
CA SER A 195 -2.23 -20.08 -23.58
C SER A 195 -1.00 -20.41 -22.74
N GLY A 196 -1.04 -20.02 -21.47
CA GLY A 196 -0.56 -20.89 -20.39
C GLY A 196 0.95 -20.98 -20.12
N GLY A 197 1.53 -20.00 -19.43
CA GLY A 197 1.44 -20.07 -17.97
C GLY A 197 0.28 -19.15 -17.63
N ALA A 198 -0.86 -19.68 -17.17
CA ALA A 198 -1.96 -18.82 -16.82
C ALA A 198 -1.41 -17.88 -15.77
N ASP A 199 -1.38 -16.58 -16.06
CA ASP A 199 -1.28 -15.63 -14.98
C ASP A 199 -2.42 -15.98 -14.04
N THR A 200 -2.07 -16.41 -12.83
CA THR A 200 -3.00 -16.76 -11.75
C THR A 200 -2.91 -15.77 -10.61
N THR A 201 -2.04 -14.76 -10.73
CA THR A 201 -1.78 -13.81 -9.66
C THR A 201 -2.69 -12.61 -9.88
N PRO A 202 -3.62 -12.32 -8.96
CA PRO A 202 -4.45 -11.15 -9.11
C PRO A 202 -3.64 -9.85 -9.05
N PRO A 203 -4.10 -8.79 -9.74
CA PRO A 203 -3.50 -7.48 -9.62
C PRO A 203 -3.70 -6.93 -8.19
N SER A 204 -3.03 -5.83 -7.86
CA SER A 204 -3.22 -5.14 -6.57
C SER A 204 -3.61 -3.69 -6.80
N SER A 205 -4.73 -3.27 -6.21
CA SER A 205 -5.16 -1.87 -6.21
C SER A 205 -4.83 -1.10 -4.93
N THR A 206 -4.75 0.21 -5.06
CA THR A 206 -4.60 1.18 -3.97
C THR A 206 -5.65 2.28 -4.10
N ILE A 207 -6.05 2.84 -2.96
CA ILE A 207 -6.98 3.97 -2.88
C ILE A 207 -6.28 5.18 -2.25
N SER A 208 -6.62 6.38 -2.74
CA SER A 208 -6.26 7.65 -2.12
C SER A 208 -7.46 8.59 -2.09
N CYS A 209 -7.54 9.40 -1.03
CA CYS A 209 -8.53 10.45 -0.82
C CYS A 209 -7.79 11.78 -0.81
N ASN A 210 -8.14 12.70 -1.72
CA ASN A 210 -7.48 14.00 -1.88
C ASN A 210 -5.95 13.90 -2.08
N GLY A 211 -5.49 12.83 -2.73
CA GLY A 211 -4.06 12.58 -2.99
C GLY A 211 -3.27 11.97 -1.82
N ALA A 212 -3.93 11.62 -0.71
CA ALA A 212 -3.32 11.00 0.46
C ALA A 212 -4.05 9.69 0.85
N PRO A 213 -3.51 8.86 1.76
CA PRO A 213 -4.27 7.75 2.33
C PRO A 213 -5.60 8.22 2.93
N CYS A 214 -6.67 7.46 2.72
CA CYS A 214 -7.98 7.83 3.24
C CYS A 214 -8.02 7.81 4.78
N SER A 215 -8.52 8.89 5.37
CA SER A 215 -8.81 9.01 6.81
C SER A 215 -9.99 8.10 7.21
N GLY A 216 -9.93 7.57 8.44
CA GLY A 216 -11.08 6.93 9.09
C GLY A 216 -12.03 7.91 9.79
N GLY A 217 -11.67 9.19 9.86
CA GLY A 217 -12.51 10.27 10.40
C GLY A 217 -13.43 10.92 9.36
N TYR A 218 -14.12 11.97 9.78
CA TYR A 218 -14.99 12.75 8.91
C TYR A 218 -14.19 13.77 8.08
N TYR A 219 -14.62 14.00 6.84
CA TYR A 219 -14.13 15.09 6.00
C TYR A 219 -15.12 16.26 6.04
N ASN A 220 -14.60 17.48 6.13
CA ASN A 220 -15.39 18.72 6.11
C ASN A 220 -15.80 19.21 4.72
N ALA A 221 -15.45 18.48 3.67
CA ALA A 221 -15.74 18.81 2.28
C ALA A 221 -15.86 17.54 1.44
N SER A 222 -16.28 17.67 0.19
CA SER A 222 -16.30 16.55 -0.76
C SER A 222 -14.90 15.98 -0.96
N VAL A 223 -14.81 14.67 -1.11
CA VAL A 223 -13.55 13.93 -1.24
C VAL A 223 -13.35 13.51 -2.69
N ASN A 224 -12.15 13.77 -3.22
CA ASN A 224 -11.72 13.26 -4.51
C ASN A 224 -10.99 11.92 -4.31
N VAL A 225 -11.65 10.82 -4.68
CA VAL A 225 -11.13 9.46 -4.53
C VAL A 225 -10.45 9.03 -5.82
N SER A 226 -9.19 8.65 -5.73
CA SER A 226 -8.44 8.06 -6.84
C SER A 226 -8.07 6.61 -6.53
N LEU A 227 -8.37 5.73 -7.49
CA LEU A 227 -7.95 4.33 -7.50
C LEU A 227 -6.81 4.14 -8.50
N ALA A 228 -5.86 3.29 -8.15
CA ALA A 228 -4.80 2.85 -9.04
C ALA A 228 -4.60 1.34 -8.85
N ALA A 229 -4.08 0.65 -9.86
CA ALA A 229 -3.74 -0.75 -9.75
C ALA A 229 -2.47 -1.05 -10.53
N THR A 230 -1.73 -2.03 -10.05
CA THR A 230 -0.54 -2.61 -10.69
C THR A 230 -0.69 -4.11 -10.73
N ASP A 231 -0.01 -4.72 -11.68
CA ASP A 231 0.07 -6.17 -11.79
C ASP A 231 1.50 -6.66 -11.51
N ASN A 232 1.68 -7.95 -11.22
CA ASN A 232 3.01 -8.50 -10.97
C ASN A 232 3.89 -8.45 -12.23
N SER A 233 5.21 -8.45 -12.01
CA SER A 233 6.16 -8.55 -13.12
C SER A 233 5.92 -9.85 -13.89
N GLY A 234 5.71 -9.73 -15.20
CA GLY A 234 5.38 -10.86 -16.08
C GLY A 234 3.93 -11.34 -16.00
N GLY A 235 3.05 -10.65 -15.26
CA GLY A 235 1.61 -10.86 -15.27
C GLY A 235 0.95 -10.32 -16.56
N SER A 236 -0.34 -10.57 -16.70
CA SER A 236 -1.14 -10.25 -17.88
C SER A 236 -1.48 -8.74 -17.98
N GLY A 237 -1.19 -7.96 -16.94
CA GLY A 237 -1.47 -6.54 -16.84
C GLY A 237 -2.89 -6.25 -16.35
N VAL A 238 -3.09 -5.06 -15.78
CA VAL A 238 -4.41 -4.65 -15.26
C VAL A 238 -5.39 -4.42 -16.42
N ALA A 239 -6.53 -5.11 -16.40
CA ALA A 239 -7.62 -4.92 -17.36
C ALA A 239 -8.59 -3.83 -16.91
N SER A 240 -9.05 -3.86 -15.65
CA SER A 240 -9.98 -2.86 -15.12
C SER A 240 -10.03 -2.83 -13.60
N ILE A 241 -10.48 -1.70 -13.04
CA ILE A 241 -10.94 -1.61 -11.65
C ILE A 241 -12.46 -1.47 -11.68
N ARG A 242 -13.17 -2.30 -10.90
CA ARG A 242 -14.62 -2.21 -10.70
C ARG A 242 -14.92 -1.74 -9.30
N TYR A 243 -15.94 -0.91 -9.16
CA TYR A 243 -16.39 -0.41 -7.87
C TYR A 243 -17.91 -0.33 -7.75
N THR A 244 -18.37 -0.32 -6.50
CA THR A 244 -19.74 0.00 -6.09
C THR A 244 -19.70 1.02 -4.96
N THR A 245 -20.78 1.77 -4.80
CA THR A 245 -20.88 2.91 -3.89
C THR A 245 -21.69 2.61 -2.63
N ASP A 246 -22.23 1.40 -2.53
CA ASP A 246 -23.09 0.91 -1.45
C ASP A 246 -22.41 -0.19 -0.62
N GLY A 247 -21.15 -0.48 -0.89
CA GLY A 247 -20.38 -1.53 -0.23
C GLY A 247 -20.64 -2.95 -0.74
N THR A 248 -21.50 -3.15 -1.73
CA THR A 248 -21.75 -4.47 -2.31
C THR A 248 -20.56 -4.96 -3.13
N THR A 249 -20.35 -6.27 -3.25
CA THR A 249 -19.19 -6.80 -4.01
C THR A 249 -19.25 -6.40 -5.50
N PRO A 250 -18.24 -5.66 -6.01
CA PRO A 250 -18.17 -5.29 -7.42
C PRO A 250 -17.76 -6.48 -8.29
N THR A 251 -18.61 -6.84 -9.25
CA THR A 251 -18.38 -7.81 -10.32
C THR A 251 -18.22 -7.09 -11.67
N LEU A 252 -17.88 -7.82 -12.74
CA LEU A 252 -17.89 -7.27 -14.09
C LEU A 252 -19.30 -6.90 -14.58
N SER A 253 -20.36 -7.42 -13.95
CA SER A 253 -21.75 -7.19 -14.35
C SER A 253 -22.49 -6.16 -13.52
N ASN A 254 -22.15 -5.99 -12.23
CA ASN A 254 -22.82 -5.02 -11.34
C ASN A 254 -21.93 -3.81 -10.98
N GLY A 255 -20.61 -3.91 -11.17
CA GLY A 255 -19.64 -2.90 -10.76
C GLY A 255 -19.39 -1.88 -11.87
N SER A 256 -19.38 -0.61 -11.48
CA SER A 256 -19.00 0.49 -12.37
C SER A 256 -17.52 0.42 -12.71
N SER A 257 -17.14 0.74 -13.95
CA SER A 257 -15.73 0.83 -14.36
C SER A 257 -15.11 2.13 -13.86
N TYR A 258 -14.01 2.04 -13.14
CA TYR A 258 -13.22 3.22 -12.78
C TYR A 258 -12.40 3.69 -13.97
N SER A 259 -12.55 4.95 -14.35
CA SER A 259 -11.84 5.59 -15.47
C SER A 259 -11.32 7.00 -15.15
N ALA A 260 -11.82 7.61 -14.08
CA ALA A 260 -11.41 8.91 -13.58
C ALA A 260 -11.69 8.98 -12.07
N PRO A 261 -11.03 9.90 -11.34
CA PRO A 261 -11.28 10.10 -9.92
C PRO A 261 -12.76 10.40 -9.61
N LEU A 262 -13.24 9.90 -8.47
CA LEU A 262 -14.63 10.02 -8.03
C LEU A 262 -14.78 11.17 -7.04
N VAL A 263 -15.77 12.03 -7.24
CA VAL A 263 -16.09 13.11 -6.28
C VAL A 263 -17.22 12.64 -5.37
N ILE A 264 -16.91 12.44 -4.09
CA ILE A 264 -17.83 11.94 -3.07
C ILE A 264 -18.29 13.08 -2.18
N GLY A 265 -19.59 13.37 -2.19
CA GLY A 265 -20.19 14.47 -1.42
C GLY A 265 -21.03 14.04 -0.21
N ALA A 266 -21.17 12.73 0.06
CA ALA A 266 -21.99 12.21 1.14
C ALA A 266 -21.40 10.91 1.71
N ASN A 267 -21.86 10.50 2.88
CA ASN A 267 -21.47 9.25 3.53
C ASN A 267 -21.71 8.06 2.61
N MET A 268 -20.70 7.23 2.44
CA MET A 268 -20.79 6.03 1.62
C MET A 268 -19.76 4.97 1.99
N THR A 269 -19.97 3.76 1.48
CA THR A 269 -18.99 2.69 1.50
C THR A 269 -18.61 2.34 0.07
N LEU A 270 -17.37 2.64 -0.30
CA LEU A 270 -16.83 2.27 -1.60
C LEU A 270 -16.26 0.85 -1.51
N ALA A 271 -16.79 -0.10 -2.27
CA ALA A 271 -16.14 -1.39 -2.47
C ALA A 271 -15.49 -1.41 -3.86
N TYR A 272 -14.26 -1.89 -3.96
CA TYR A 272 -13.51 -1.91 -5.21
C TYR A 272 -12.63 -3.17 -5.33
N ARG A 273 -12.39 -3.60 -6.57
CA ARG A 273 -11.39 -4.61 -6.90
C ARG A 273 -10.90 -4.48 -8.35
N ALA A 274 -9.64 -4.79 -8.57
CA ALA A 274 -8.98 -4.86 -9.86
C ALA A 274 -9.08 -6.27 -10.47
N TYR A 275 -9.09 -6.28 -11.80
CA TYR A 275 -9.04 -7.47 -12.65
C TYR A 275 -7.87 -7.31 -13.61
N ASP A 276 -7.17 -8.41 -13.90
CA ASP A 276 -6.14 -8.46 -14.94
C ASP A 276 -6.72 -8.97 -16.28
N ASN A 277 -5.88 -9.03 -17.32
CA ASN A 277 -6.28 -9.49 -18.65
C ASN A 277 -6.46 -11.03 -18.73
N ALA A 278 -5.94 -11.78 -17.76
CA ALA A 278 -6.16 -13.22 -17.61
C ALA A 278 -7.48 -13.55 -16.89
N GLY A 279 -8.14 -12.55 -16.29
CA GLY A 279 -9.40 -12.68 -15.59
C GLY A 279 -9.27 -12.96 -14.09
N ASN A 280 -8.07 -12.91 -13.51
CA ASN A 280 -7.94 -12.98 -12.06
C ASN A 280 -8.43 -11.68 -11.45
N ALA A 281 -9.02 -11.80 -10.26
CA ALA A 281 -9.57 -10.68 -9.52
C ALA A 281 -8.96 -10.66 -8.12
N GLU A 282 -8.56 -9.47 -7.66
CA GLU A 282 -8.11 -9.32 -6.29
C GLU A 282 -9.27 -9.49 -5.30
N ALA A 283 -8.92 -9.71 -4.03
CA ALA A 283 -9.90 -9.69 -2.96
C ALA A 283 -10.59 -8.33 -2.89
N VAL A 284 -11.90 -8.32 -2.60
CA VAL A 284 -12.67 -7.07 -2.48
C VAL A 284 -12.09 -6.22 -1.36
N LYS A 285 -11.74 -4.97 -1.69
CA LYS A 285 -11.34 -3.96 -0.72
C LYS A 285 -12.51 -3.01 -0.49
N THR A 286 -12.64 -2.51 0.73
CA THR A 286 -13.67 -1.54 1.11
C THR A 286 -13.05 -0.31 1.75
N GLN A 287 -13.66 0.84 1.51
CA GLN A 287 -13.34 2.10 2.15
C GLN A 287 -14.63 2.82 2.52
N THR A 288 -14.83 3.05 3.81
CA THR A 288 -15.88 3.93 4.30
C THR A 288 -15.41 5.38 4.21
N ILE A 289 -16.22 6.24 3.61
CA ILE A 289 -15.97 7.68 3.51
C ILE A 289 -17.10 8.37 4.27
N GLN A 290 -16.73 9.16 5.27
CA GLN A 290 -17.67 9.92 6.11
C GLN A 290 -17.47 11.40 5.87
N ILE A 291 -18.54 12.10 5.54
CA ILE A 291 -18.57 13.51 5.18
C ILE A 291 -19.47 14.22 6.20
N ASP A 292 -18.94 15.27 6.80
CA ASP A 292 -19.71 16.18 7.64
C ASP A 292 -19.29 17.61 7.33
N GLN A 293 -20.12 18.34 6.60
CA GLN A 293 -19.83 19.71 6.15
C GLN A 293 -20.59 20.77 6.97
N SER A 294 -21.36 20.32 7.95
CA SER A 294 -22.21 21.17 8.76
C SER A 294 -21.38 21.71 9.91
N ALA A 295 -21.31 23.03 10.04
CA ALA A 295 -20.67 23.62 11.20
C ALA A 295 -21.56 23.49 12.45
N PRO A 296 -20.96 23.33 13.64
CA PRO A 296 -21.69 23.39 14.89
C PRO A 296 -22.48 24.69 15.05
N THR A 297 -23.46 24.66 15.93
CA THR A 297 -24.06 25.85 16.53
C THR A 297 -23.43 26.09 17.89
N VAL A 298 -23.17 27.36 18.25
CA VAL A 298 -22.60 27.71 19.55
C VAL A 298 -23.16 29.04 20.05
N SER A 299 -23.44 29.10 21.36
CA SER A 299 -23.84 30.33 22.04
C SER A 299 -23.13 30.46 23.38
N LEU A 300 -22.52 31.61 23.61
CA LEU A 300 -21.93 31.96 24.90
C LEU A 300 -23.07 32.22 25.90
N SER A 301 -23.10 31.49 27.01
CA SER A 301 -24.12 31.64 28.06
C SER A 301 -23.66 32.49 29.23
N ALA A 302 -22.36 32.50 29.53
CA ALA A 302 -21.75 33.41 30.49
C ALA A 302 -20.30 33.71 30.09
N PRO A 303 -19.81 34.94 30.31
CA PRO A 303 -20.50 36.10 30.89
C PRO A 303 -21.53 36.73 29.94
N THR A 304 -22.53 37.42 30.50
CA THR A 304 -23.44 38.27 29.71
C THR A 304 -22.74 39.59 29.34
N ALA A 305 -23.20 40.23 28.26
CA ALA A 305 -22.68 41.54 27.88
C ALA A 305 -22.88 42.57 29.01
N GLY A 306 -21.84 43.35 29.29
CA GLY A 306 -21.78 44.33 30.37
C GLY A 306 -21.30 43.78 31.72
N ALA A 307 -21.02 42.48 31.84
CA ALA A 307 -20.53 41.90 33.09
C ALA A 307 -19.19 42.53 33.51
N VAL A 308 -19.02 42.72 34.82
CA VAL A 308 -17.75 43.09 35.44
C VAL A 308 -17.11 41.84 36.02
N LEU A 309 -15.89 41.51 35.58
CA LEU A 309 -15.17 40.29 35.92
C LEU A 309 -13.94 40.63 36.76
N SER A 310 -13.62 39.77 37.72
CA SER A 310 -12.46 39.91 38.60
C SER A 310 -12.03 38.55 39.13
N GLY A 311 -10.74 38.35 39.41
CA GLY A 311 -10.20 37.08 39.88
C GLY A 311 -10.51 35.94 38.90
N THR A 312 -10.98 34.81 39.41
CA THR A 312 -11.44 33.69 38.59
C THR A 312 -12.90 33.87 38.21
N SER A 313 -13.19 33.96 36.91
CA SER A 313 -14.53 34.09 36.34
C SER A 313 -14.89 32.88 35.49
N THR A 314 -16.12 32.39 35.59
CA THR A 314 -16.59 31.24 34.82
C THR A 314 -17.00 31.67 33.42
N LEU A 315 -16.48 30.99 32.39
CA LEU A 315 -16.92 31.12 31.01
C LEU A 315 -17.72 29.85 30.66
N SER A 316 -18.94 30.01 30.14
CA SER A 316 -19.79 28.88 29.78
C SER A 316 -20.48 29.10 28.45
N ALA A 317 -20.73 28.00 27.73
CA ALA A 317 -21.40 28.01 26.43
C ALA A 317 -22.28 26.76 26.25
N SER A 318 -23.26 26.87 25.36
CA SER A 318 -23.94 25.73 24.77
C SER A 318 -23.49 25.55 23.32
N ALA A 319 -23.29 24.30 22.90
CA ALA A 319 -22.96 23.96 21.53
C ALA A 319 -23.66 22.66 21.13
N SER A 320 -24.07 22.57 19.86
CA SER A 320 -24.68 21.37 19.29
C SER A 320 -24.32 21.23 17.81
N ASP A 321 -24.30 20.00 17.32
CA ASP A 321 -23.90 19.65 15.97
C ASP A 321 -24.71 18.41 15.49
N ASN A 322 -24.83 18.19 14.18
CA ASN A 322 -25.54 17.04 13.62
C ASN A 322 -24.83 15.70 13.85
N VAL A 323 -23.50 15.69 13.95
CA VAL A 323 -22.72 14.49 14.30
C VAL A 323 -22.26 14.60 15.74
N ALA A 324 -21.36 15.54 16.04
CA ALA A 324 -20.81 15.73 17.37
C ALA A 324 -19.94 17.00 17.45
N VAL A 325 -20.09 17.75 18.54
CA VAL A 325 -19.11 18.76 18.92
C VAL A 325 -17.89 18.05 19.50
N ASN A 326 -16.70 18.35 18.99
CA ASN A 326 -15.44 17.83 19.52
C ASN A 326 -15.01 18.59 20.78
N HIS A 327 -15.02 19.94 20.72
CA HIS A 327 -14.80 20.80 21.87
C HIS A 327 -15.29 22.23 21.63
N VAL A 328 -15.38 23.00 22.71
CA VAL A 328 -15.61 24.46 22.68
C VAL A 328 -14.40 25.17 23.25
N ASP A 329 -13.78 26.02 22.44
CA ASP A 329 -12.78 27.00 22.85
C ASP A 329 -13.46 28.25 23.41
N PHE A 330 -12.94 28.77 24.52
CA PHE A 330 -13.30 30.09 25.03
C PHE A 330 -12.23 31.11 24.67
N LEU A 331 -12.66 32.26 24.17
CA LEU A 331 -11.79 33.30 23.64
C LEU A 331 -11.96 34.60 24.42
N VAL A 332 -10.85 35.26 24.73
CA VAL A 332 -10.81 36.64 25.22
C VAL A 332 -9.99 37.45 24.25
N ASP A 333 -10.59 38.51 23.68
CA ASP A 333 -9.99 39.34 22.62
C ASP A 333 -9.47 38.52 21.43
N GLY A 334 -10.23 37.49 21.05
CA GLY A 334 -9.89 36.58 19.97
C GLY A 334 -8.82 35.53 20.32
N THR A 335 -8.24 35.58 21.53
CA THR A 335 -7.22 34.62 21.99
C THR A 335 -7.87 33.53 22.83
N ARG A 336 -7.57 32.26 22.53
CA ARG A 336 -8.07 31.10 23.28
C ARG A 336 -7.50 31.09 24.71
N VAL A 337 -8.37 31.16 25.71
CA VAL A 337 -8.00 31.12 27.14
C VAL A 337 -8.25 29.75 27.79
N GLY A 338 -8.98 28.87 27.12
CA GLY A 338 -9.20 27.48 27.53
C GLY A 338 -10.20 26.77 26.63
N SER A 339 -10.46 25.49 26.92
CA SER A 339 -11.44 24.69 26.19
C SER A 339 -12.16 23.70 27.10
N ALA A 340 -13.38 23.33 26.72
CA ALA A 340 -14.13 22.22 27.30
C ALA A 340 -14.50 21.21 26.20
N SER A 341 -14.23 19.92 26.42
CA SER A 341 -14.49 18.84 25.46
C SER A 341 -15.81 18.09 25.70
N SER A 342 -16.58 18.47 26.73
CA SER A 342 -17.87 17.87 27.05
C SER A 342 -18.83 18.88 27.65
N ALA A 343 -20.13 18.66 27.43
CA ALA A 343 -21.18 19.43 28.06
C ALA A 343 -21.31 19.06 29.56
N PRO A 344 -21.59 20.02 30.46
CA PRO A 344 -21.69 21.45 30.20
C PRO A 344 -20.34 22.09 29.87
N TYR A 345 -20.25 22.81 28.74
CA TYR A 345 -19.00 23.43 28.30
C TYR A 345 -18.72 24.64 29.19
N SER A 346 -17.76 24.50 30.10
CA SER A 346 -17.44 25.52 31.09
C SER A 346 -15.98 25.45 31.51
N ILE A 347 -15.37 26.62 31.72
CA ILE A 347 -14.03 26.74 32.28
C ILE A 347 -13.98 27.85 33.33
N GLY A 348 -13.05 27.72 34.29
CA GLY A 348 -12.62 28.85 35.11
C GLY A 348 -11.52 29.62 34.40
N TRP A 349 -11.75 30.92 34.15
CA TRP A 349 -10.76 31.80 33.54
C TRP A 349 -10.21 32.79 34.58
N ASN A 350 -8.89 32.86 34.69
CA ASN A 350 -8.23 33.86 35.52
C ASN A 350 -8.16 35.20 34.78
N SER A 351 -9.00 36.15 35.19
CA SER A 351 -9.08 37.48 34.56
C SER A 351 -7.83 38.35 34.76
N THR A 352 -6.93 37.98 35.69
CA THR A 352 -5.63 38.67 35.83
C THR A 352 -4.66 38.36 34.67
N SER A 353 -5.02 37.42 33.79
CA SER A 353 -4.28 37.14 32.55
C SER A 353 -4.40 38.24 31.49
N VAL A 354 -5.32 39.19 31.67
CA VAL A 354 -5.48 40.38 30.81
C VAL A 354 -5.45 41.66 31.65
N GLY A 355 -5.24 42.81 31.02
CA GLY A 355 -5.28 44.10 31.69
C GLY A 355 -6.67 44.44 32.26
N ASN A 356 -6.76 45.42 33.17
CA ASN A 356 -8.06 45.98 33.53
C ASN A 356 -8.59 46.84 32.38
N GLY A 357 -9.89 46.75 32.08
CA GLY A 357 -10.50 47.48 30.97
C GLY A 357 -11.59 46.69 30.27
N THR A 358 -11.98 47.14 29.08
CA THR A 358 -13.00 46.48 28.25
C THR A 358 -12.38 45.34 27.44
N HIS A 359 -13.00 44.17 27.50
CA HIS A 359 -12.61 42.97 26.76
C HIS A 359 -13.81 42.35 26.05
N THR A 360 -13.53 41.52 25.05
CA THR A 360 -14.55 40.72 24.37
C THR A 360 -14.39 39.24 24.70
N VAL A 361 -15.49 38.58 25.05
CA VAL A 361 -15.51 37.14 25.32
C VAL A 361 -16.39 36.44 24.29
N ALA A 362 -15.89 35.36 23.69
CA ALA A 362 -16.64 34.54 22.75
C ALA A 362 -16.38 33.05 22.98
N ALA A 363 -17.25 32.20 22.45
CA ALA A 363 -17.05 30.75 22.42
C ALA A 363 -16.97 30.28 20.96
N ARG A 364 -16.06 29.36 20.66
CA ARG A 364 -15.89 28.75 19.34
C ARG A 364 -15.99 27.24 19.44
N ALA A 365 -16.99 26.66 18.81
CA ALA A 365 -17.18 25.22 18.75
C ALA A 365 -16.49 24.65 17.50
N LEU A 366 -15.87 23.49 17.67
CA LEU A 366 -15.27 22.70 16.61
C LEU A 366 -15.85 21.28 16.66
N ASP A 367 -16.12 20.68 15.52
CA ASP A 367 -16.54 19.27 15.40
C ASP A 367 -15.37 18.33 15.09
N GLY A 368 -15.67 17.05 14.89
CA GLY A 368 -14.68 16.02 14.52
C GLY A 368 -14.21 16.06 13.07
N ALA A 369 -14.90 16.79 12.17
CA ALA A 369 -14.51 16.99 10.78
C ALA A 369 -13.64 18.25 10.58
N GLY A 370 -13.58 19.10 11.60
CA GLY A 370 -12.89 20.39 11.58
C GLY A 370 -13.76 21.56 11.12
N ASN A 371 -15.10 21.42 11.09
CA ASN A 371 -15.98 22.59 10.93
C ASN A 371 -16.00 23.41 12.21
N VAL A 372 -16.18 24.72 12.04
CA VAL A 372 -16.01 25.70 13.11
C VAL A 372 -17.16 26.70 13.08
N ALA A 373 -17.69 27.02 14.26
CA ALA A 373 -18.57 28.16 14.46
C ALA A 373 -18.14 28.97 15.67
N THR A 374 -18.30 30.29 15.61
CA THR A 374 -18.01 31.20 16.73
C THR A 374 -19.29 31.93 17.13
N SER A 375 -19.54 32.03 18.42
CA SER A 375 -20.69 32.75 18.97
C SER A 375 -20.56 34.25 18.74
N GLY A 376 -21.65 34.99 18.95
CA GLY A 376 -21.54 36.43 19.22
C GLY A 376 -20.61 36.69 20.42
N ALA A 377 -19.93 37.83 20.41
CA ALA A 377 -19.05 38.23 21.50
C ALA A 377 -19.80 39.05 22.56
N ALA A 378 -19.57 38.74 23.84
CA ALA A 378 -19.99 39.56 24.96
C ALA A 378 -18.89 40.58 25.30
N THR A 379 -19.22 41.87 25.30
CA THR A 379 -18.31 42.90 25.82
C THR A 379 -18.40 42.91 27.34
N VAL A 380 -17.27 42.80 28.04
CA VAL A 380 -17.17 42.76 29.50
C VAL A 380 -16.13 43.77 29.99
N THR A 381 -16.15 44.07 31.29
CA THR A 381 -15.12 44.90 31.93
C THR A 381 -14.35 44.07 32.95
N VAL A 382 -13.03 43.98 32.80
CA VAL A 382 -12.16 43.34 33.79
C VAL A 382 -11.69 44.40 34.79
N SER A 383 -11.86 44.12 36.08
CA SER A 383 -11.50 45.02 37.18
C SER A 383 -10.92 44.25 38.36
N ASN A 384 -9.61 44.00 38.32
CA ASN A 384 -8.83 43.31 39.36
C ASN A 384 -8.26 44.28 40.41
N ILE A 385 -9.04 45.24 40.88
CA ILE A 385 -8.62 46.13 41.96
C ILE A 385 -8.49 45.33 43.26
N THR A 386 -7.25 45.11 43.69
CA THR A 386 -6.98 44.62 45.05
C THR A 386 -7.47 45.66 46.04
N ALA A 387 -8.27 45.25 47.03
CA ALA A 387 -8.69 46.13 48.10
C ALA A 387 -7.45 46.85 48.70
N PRO A 388 -7.49 48.16 48.96
CA PRO A 388 -6.40 48.83 49.65
C PRO A 388 -6.14 48.11 50.98
N PRO A 389 -4.87 48.00 51.42
CA PRO A 389 -4.57 47.35 52.69
C PRO A 389 -5.43 47.97 53.79
N PRO A 390 -6.04 47.18 54.69
CA PRO A 390 -6.81 47.73 55.79
C PRO A 390 -5.94 48.72 56.58
N PRO A 391 -6.49 49.84 57.08
CA PRO A 391 -5.72 50.77 57.88
C PRO A 391 -5.06 50.02 59.05
N PRO A 392 -3.82 50.36 59.41
CA PRO A 392 -3.12 49.67 60.49
C PRO A 392 -3.99 49.69 61.75
N PRO A 393 -4.16 48.55 62.45
CA PRO A 393 -4.92 48.51 63.68
C PRO A 393 -4.31 49.48 64.71
N PRO A 394 -5.13 50.11 65.59
CA PRO A 394 -4.63 50.96 66.65
C PRO A 394 -3.64 50.19 67.55
N PRO A 395 -2.60 50.84 68.08
CA PRO A 395 -1.55 50.18 68.85
C PRO A 395 -2.16 49.46 70.08
N PRO A 396 -1.73 48.22 70.37
CA PRO A 396 -2.28 47.46 71.48
C PRO A 396 -1.81 48.01 72.85
N PRO A 397 -2.62 47.87 73.92
CA PRO A 397 -2.18 48.06 75.30
C PRO A 397 -1.12 47.01 75.71
N PRO A 398 -0.29 47.28 76.75
CA PRO A 398 0.90 46.50 77.04
C PRO A 398 0.60 45.04 77.43
N PRO A 399 1.50 44.09 77.12
CA PRO A 399 1.20 42.66 77.17
C PRO A 399 1.31 42.08 78.60
N PRO A 400 0.40 41.18 79.00
CA PRO A 400 0.68 40.17 80.02
C PRO A 400 1.53 39.01 79.46
N PRO A 401 2.26 38.27 80.32
CA PRO A 401 3.29 37.30 79.92
C PRO A 401 2.73 36.02 79.26
N PRO A 402 3.49 35.39 78.33
CA PRO A 402 3.07 34.18 77.60
C PRO A 402 3.46 32.90 78.37
N PRO A 403 2.78 31.75 78.17
CA PRO A 403 3.13 30.82 77.07
C PRO A 403 1.94 29.95 76.59
N PRO A 404 2.14 28.90 75.76
CA PRO A 404 2.64 28.84 74.39
C PRO A 404 1.54 28.22 73.45
N PRO A 405 1.79 28.05 72.13
CA PRO A 405 0.80 28.26 71.08
C PRO A 405 -0.04 27.02 70.74
N PRO A 406 -1.26 27.22 70.18
CA PRO A 406 -1.75 26.36 69.11
C PRO A 406 -1.55 27.07 67.76
N PRO A 407 -0.72 26.55 66.83
CA PRO A 407 -0.78 27.01 65.45
C PRO A 407 -2.09 26.51 64.81
N PRO A 408 -2.91 27.40 64.22
CA PRO A 408 -3.98 27.03 63.30
C PRO A 408 -3.39 26.64 61.93
N PRO A 409 -4.17 25.92 61.09
CA PRO A 409 -3.71 25.40 59.81
C PRO A 409 -3.62 26.53 58.78
N PRO A 410 -2.61 26.50 57.88
CA PRO A 410 -2.88 27.07 56.57
C PRO A 410 -2.22 26.32 55.39
N SER A 411 -3.02 26.25 54.33
CA SER A 411 -2.58 26.45 52.94
C SER A 411 -1.76 25.37 52.27
N GLY A 412 -2.44 24.33 51.77
CA GLY A 412 -1.94 23.53 50.65
C GLY A 412 -2.47 24.09 49.33
N TYR A 413 -1.73 25.00 48.69
CA TYR A 413 -1.82 25.20 47.25
C TYR A 413 -0.42 25.15 46.63
N PHE A 414 -0.31 24.24 45.66
CA PHE A 414 0.62 24.13 44.53
C PHE A 414 2.13 24.29 44.76
N SER A 415 2.91 23.31 44.33
CA SER A 415 3.46 23.29 42.96
C SER A 415 4.47 22.16 42.85
N THR A 416 4.25 21.28 41.88
CA THR A 416 5.30 20.42 41.36
C THR A 416 6.39 21.33 40.79
N LEU A 417 7.66 21.03 41.08
CA LEU A 417 8.76 21.56 40.28
C LEU A 417 8.50 21.13 38.84
N SER A 418 8.27 22.09 37.95
CA SER A 418 8.08 21.83 36.52
C SER A 418 9.27 21.05 35.99
N SER A 419 9.02 20.01 35.20
CA SER A 419 10.06 19.28 34.48
C SER A 419 10.96 20.25 33.71
N GLY A 420 12.27 20.18 33.93
CA GLY A 420 13.26 20.98 33.19
C GLY A 420 14.05 22.04 33.95
N VAL A 421 14.01 22.10 35.29
CA VAL A 421 14.91 23.01 36.04
C VAL A 421 16.35 22.48 36.02
N SER A 422 17.16 22.97 35.08
CA SER A 422 18.61 22.88 35.17
C SER A 422 19.12 23.87 36.22
N GLY A 423 19.73 23.38 37.30
CA GLY A 423 20.35 24.22 38.34
C GLY A 423 19.85 24.01 39.77
N LEU A 424 19.22 22.86 40.09
CA LEU A 424 18.87 22.52 41.47
C LEU A 424 20.15 22.35 42.34
N PRO A 425 20.15 22.85 43.59
CA PRO A 425 21.36 22.93 44.42
C PRO A 425 21.86 21.52 44.79
N LYS A 426 23.04 21.17 44.27
CA LYS A 426 23.67 19.83 44.40
C LYS A 426 24.28 19.54 45.78
N ALA A 427 23.96 20.32 46.81
CA ALA A 427 24.52 20.18 48.15
C ALA A 427 23.46 19.62 49.11
N ASP A 428 23.83 18.59 49.88
CA ASP A 428 22.93 17.77 50.71
C ASP A 428 21.99 18.61 51.62
N GLY A 429 22.51 19.68 52.22
CA GLY A 429 21.74 20.56 53.10
C GLY A 429 20.64 21.40 52.40
N ALA A 430 20.74 21.63 51.10
CA ALA A 430 19.73 22.41 50.35
C ALA A 430 18.52 21.55 49.96
N CYS A 431 18.73 20.27 49.65
CA CYS A 431 17.62 19.35 49.39
C CYS A 431 16.90 18.94 50.68
N ALA A 432 17.60 18.86 51.81
CA ALA A 432 16.98 18.58 53.12
C ALA A 432 15.94 19.64 53.55
N LEU A 433 16.12 20.90 53.13
CA LEU A 433 15.18 22.00 53.40
C LEU A 433 13.91 21.97 52.55
N LEU A 434 13.88 21.15 51.49
CA LEU A 434 12.74 21.02 50.57
C LEU A 434 11.85 19.81 50.88
N LEU A 435 12.17 19.06 51.93
CA LEU A 435 11.43 17.87 52.33
C LEU A 435 10.08 18.24 52.95
N THR A 436 9.04 17.57 52.48
CA THR A 436 7.68 17.72 53.00
C THR A 436 7.32 16.47 53.80
N THR A 437 6.77 16.66 55.00
CA THR A 437 6.25 15.56 55.82
C THR A 437 4.76 15.39 55.54
N SER A 438 4.35 14.17 55.21
CA SER A 438 2.95 13.76 55.21
C SER A 438 2.66 13.01 56.51
N THR A 439 1.54 13.33 57.17
CA THR A 439 1.06 12.56 58.34
C THR A 439 0.44 11.21 57.97
N TRP A 440 0.34 10.92 56.67
CA TRP A 440 -0.28 9.72 56.10
C TRP A 440 0.74 8.78 55.42
N ASP A 441 2.02 8.83 55.82
CA ASP A 441 3.05 7.92 55.32
C ASP A 441 3.06 6.63 56.17
N PRO A 442 2.61 5.47 55.67
CA PRO A 442 2.33 4.30 56.50
C PRO A 442 3.54 3.43 56.84
N ARG A 443 4.79 3.85 56.59
CA ARG A 443 5.96 2.96 56.76
C ARG A 443 7.05 3.57 57.67
N PRO A 444 7.02 3.27 58.99
CA PRO A 444 8.02 3.74 59.95
C PRO A 444 9.39 3.04 59.91
N ASP A 445 9.60 2.02 59.08
CA ASP A 445 10.73 1.10 59.25
C ASP A 445 11.64 1.01 58.01
N ASN A 446 12.86 1.53 58.19
CA ASN A 446 14.01 1.27 57.32
C ASN A 446 14.32 -0.24 57.29
N GLN A 447 13.79 -0.95 56.30
CA GLN A 447 14.23 -2.30 55.96
C GLN A 447 15.58 -2.22 55.23
N ALA A 448 16.49 -3.15 55.54
CA ALA A 448 17.81 -3.21 54.93
C ALA A 448 17.73 -3.38 53.40
N ALA A 449 18.65 -2.73 52.67
CA ALA A 449 18.68 -2.73 51.21
C ALA A 449 18.67 -4.16 50.63
N ASN A 450 17.53 -4.56 50.05
CA ASN A 450 17.39 -5.80 49.29
C ASN A 450 17.47 -5.45 47.79
N HIS A 451 18.64 -5.64 47.20
CA HIS A 451 18.87 -5.34 45.78
C HIS A 451 18.26 -6.45 44.90
N ASN A 452 16.97 -6.35 44.58
CA ASN A 452 16.36 -7.11 43.48
C ASN A 452 15.82 -6.17 42.40
N VAL A 453 16.29 -6.37 41.17
CA VAL A 453 15.88 -5.60 40.00
C VAL A 453 14.46 -6.03 39.58
N PRO A 454 13.51 -5.10 39.38
CA PRO A 454 12.22 -5.42 38.77
C PRO A 454 12.37 -6.07 37.40
N ALA A 455 11.67 -7.17 37.17
CA ALA A 455 11.71 -7.87 35.89
C ALA A 455 10.91 -7.16 34.78
N ASP A 456 10.00 -6.24 35.11
CA ASP A 456 9.12 -5.60 34.13
C ASP A 456 8.76 -4.15 34.53
N PRO A 457 9.14 -3.14 33.72
CA PRO A 457 8.81 -1.73 33.96
C PRO A 457 7.36 -1.33 33.58
N SER A 458 6.50 -2.26 33.18
CA SER A 458 5.13 -1.98 32.71
C SER A 458 4.12 -1.60 33.80
N ALA A 459 4.51 -1.57 35.08
CA ALA A 459 3.60 -1.30 36.21
C ALA A 459 3.40 0.20 36.54
N VAL A 460 3.98 1.13 35.75
CA VAL A 460 3.83 2.58 35.95
C VAL A 460 3.19 3.23 34.70
N PRO A 461 2.34 4.26 34.85
CA PRO A 461 1.50 4.76 33.77
C PRO A 461 2.24 5.73 32.84
N TRP A 462 3.50 5.45 32.52
CA TRP A 462 4.37 6.28 31.67
C TRP A 462 4.76 5.51 30.40
N SER A 463 5.07 6.22 29.33
CA SER A 463 5.44 5.56 28.07
C SER A 463 6.82 4.89 28.18
N ASN A 464 7.02 3.79 27.47
CA ASN A 464 8.31 3.07 27.42
C ASN A 464 9.49 3.97 27.01
N ALA A 465 9.23 5.02 26.23
CA ALA A 465 10.22 6.01 25.81
C ALA A 465 10.65 6.94 26.97
N GLU A 466 9.71 7.35 27.83
CA GLU A 466 9.99 8.17 29.01
C GLU A 466 10.77 7.35 30.05
N ILE A 467 10.32 6.12 30.33
CA ILE A 467 10.99 5.19 31.26
C ILE A 467 12.45 4.95 30.83
N GLY A 468 12.70 4.67 29.54
CA GLY A 468 14.06 4.42 29.04
C GLY A 468 15.03 5.60 29.22
N SER A 469 14.53 6.84 29.12
CA SER A 469 15.35 8.06 29.25
C SER A 469 15.79 8.36 30.70
N TYR A 470 14.98 7.94 31.68
CA TYR A 470 15.28 8.12 33.11
C TYR A 470 15.96 6.89 33.73
N TRP A 471 15.71 5.69 33.20
CA TRP A 471 16.29 4.44 33.69
C TRP A 471 17.82 4.42 33.61
N ALA A 472 18.39 4.91 32.49
CA ALA A 472 19.84 5.04 32.34
C ALA A 472 20.46 6.00 33.37
N LYS A 473 19.74 7.08 33.73
CA LYS A 473 20.18 8.04 34.76
C LYS A 473 20.13 7.43 36.15
N TRP A 474 19.11 6.63 36.46
CA TRP A 474 18.99 5.92 37.73
C TRP A 474 20.13 4.90 37.92
N ILE A 475 20.38 4.03 36.94
CA ILE A 475 21.45 3.02 37.02
C ILE A 475 22.81 3.69 37.27
N ALA A 476 23.09 4.82 36.62
CA ALA A 476 24.36 5.55 36.80
C ALA A 476 24.53 6.17 38.19
N LYS A 477 23.43 6.32 38.97
CA LYS A 477 23.40 7.07 40.23
C LYS A 477 23.01 6.23 41.45
N ARG A 478 22.50 5.01 41.28
CA ARG A 478 22.01 4.13 42.37
C ARG A 478 23.06 3.87 43.46
N ASN A 479 24.34 3.79 43.10
CA ASN A 479 25.44 3.57 44.06
C ASN A 479 25.85 4.85 44.82
N GLN A 480 25.21 6.00 44.57
CA GLN A 480 25.50 7.29 45.21
C GLN A 480 24.54 7.60 46.38
N VAL A 481 23.60 6.71 46.71
CA VAL A 481 22.83 6.79 47.97
C VAL A 481 23.77 6.42 49.11
N THR A 482 24.48 7.40 49.64
CA THR A 482 25.21 7.24 50.91
C THR A 482 24.21 7.42 52.04
N GLY A 483 24.09 6.43 52.93
CA GLY A 483 23.09 6.36 54.02
C GLY A 483 23.26 7.38 55.16
N ASN A 484 23.64 8.62 54.84
CA ASN A 484 23.83 9.70 55.82
C ASN A 484 22.57 10.54 56.06
N GLU A 485 21.47 10.30 55.34
CA GLU A 485 20.20 11.00 55.55
C GLU A 485 19.27 10.16 56.43
N THR A 486 18.77 10.75 57.52
CA THR A 486 17.84 10.12 58.45
C THR A 486 16.44 10.71 58.28
N GLY A 487 15.42 9.86 58.07
CA GLY A 487 14.04 10.30 57.82
C GLY A 487 13.13 9.14 57.42
N THR A 488 11.86 9.42 57.14
CA THR A 488 10.94 8.41 56.58
C THR A 488 11.33 8.07 55.14
N THR A 489 10.90 6.91 54.64
CA THR A 489 11.12 6.48 53.25
C THR A 489 10.72 7.57 52.26
N ASN A 490 9.60 8.24 52.51
CA ASN A 490 9.12 9.34 51.70
C ASN A 490 10.08 10.54 51.65
N GLN A 491 10.68 10.90 52.79
CA GLN A 491 11.64 12.00 52.88
C GLN A 491 12.94 11.65 52.15
N ILE A 492 13.39 10.40 52.23
CA ILE A 492 14.58 9.93 51.51
C ILE A 492 14.34 9.97 49.99
N LEU A 493 13.15 9.60 49.52
CA LEU A 493 12.79 9.64 48.10
C LEU A 493 12.70 11.07 47.55
N GLN A 494 12.10 11.99 48.31
CA GLN A 494 12.06 13.41 47.98
C GLN A 494 13.46 14.03 47.91
N TRP A 495 14.32 13.70 48.87
CA TRP A 495 15.71 14.14 48.88
C TRP A 495 16.46 13.64 47.65
N ALA A 496 16.30 12.36 47.31
CA ALA A 496 16.94 11.74 46.15
C ALA A 496 16.46 12.36 44.83
N ALA A 497 15.15 12.61 44.70
CA ALA A 497 14.55 13.30 43.55
C ALA A 497 15.18 14.68 43.34
N CYS A 498 15.29 15.46 44.42
CA CYS A 498 15.96 16.75 44.41
C CYS A 498 17.44 16.66 44.05
N LYS A 499 18.20 15.78 44.73
CA LYS A 499 19.65 15.66 44.55
C LYS A 499 20.04 15.18 43.16
N TRP A 500 19.23 14.32 42.56
CA TRP A 500 19.52 13.72 41.26
C TRP A 500 18.78 14.38 40.10
N GLY A 501 17.89 15.35 40.36
CA GLY A 501 17.08 16.00 39.33
C GLY A 501 16.19 15.01 38.60
N MET A 502 15.58 14.10 39.35
CA MET A 502 14.69 13.06 38.85
C MET A 502 13.26 13.33 39.29
N ASP A 503 12.30 12.79 38.54
CA ASP A 503 10.90 12.86 38.92
C ASP A 503 10.65 11.99 40.17
N GLU A 504 9.93 12.55 41.14
CA GLU A 504 9.66 11.92 42.43
C GLU A 504 8.73 10.70 42.28
N ASP A 505 7.74 10.78 41.38
CA ASP A 505 6.79 9.69 41.16
C ASP A 505 7.49 8.49 40.50
N LEU A 506 8.54 8.73 39.70
CA LEU A 506 9.40 7.66 39.19
C LEU A 506 10.12 6.94 40.32
N LEU A 507 10.73 7.72 41.22
CA LEU A 507 11.49 7.19 42.35
C LEU A 507 10.59 6.41 43.31
N ARG A 508 9.36 6.89 43.55
CA ARG A 508 8.34 6.18 44.32
C ARG A 508 7.95 4.86 43.67
N ALA A 509 7.70 4.85 42.37
CA ALA A 509 7.32 3.64 41.66
C ALA A 509 8.40 2.54 41.74
N VAL A 510 9.68 2.93 41.62
CA VAL A 510 10.81 1.99 41.76
C VAL A 510 10.96 1.54 43.21
N ALA A 511 10.80 2.43 44.18
CA ALA A 511 10.97 2.12 45.61
C ALA A 511 9.86 1.23 46.19
N VAL A 512 8.62 1.31 45.66
CA VAL A 512 7.52 0.41 46.08
C VAL A 512 7.86 -1.05 45.77
N GLN A 513 8.67 -1.32 44.74
CA GLN A 513 9.04 -2.67 44.32
C GLN A 513 10.22 -3.27 45.11
N GLU A 514 10.94 -2.47 45.90
CA GLU A 514 12.03 -2.94 46.78
C GLU A 514 11.55 -3.25 48.23
N SER A 515 10.24 -3.22 48.46
CA SER A 515 9.63 -3.33 49.81
C SER A 515 8.70 -4.53 50.02
N ASP A 516 8.69 -5.50 49.11
CA ASP A 516 8.04 -6.80 49.27
C ASP A 516 9.04 -7.94 49.51
#